data_AF-A0A2V5RCS3-F1
#
_entry.id   AF-A0A2V5RCS3-F1
#
_cell.length_a   1.000
_cell.length_b   1.000
_cell.length_c   1.000
_cell.angle_alpha   90.00
_cell.angle_beta   90.00
_cell.angle_gamma   90.00
#
_symmetry.space_group_name_H-M   'P 1'
#
loop_
_entity.id
_entity.type
_entity.pdbx_description
1 polymer ?
#
loop_
_entity_poly.entity_id
_entity_poly.type
_entity_poly.pdbx_seq_one_letter_code
_entity_poly.pdbx_strand_id
1 'polypeptide(L)'
;FDAGTFYLRYGERRLPIAPGAYRYVLAIALENLADQKDEDFYAELQSILTALEYLPKRTETKPKRIAERIREKEIIKRRLERRCTEAPQVQQAIEKALAQINGKPGNSRSFDKLDELLNAQSYRLAFWRVAAEEINYRRFFDVNDLAAIRVELPKVFDAVHRLILDLVSKGAVTGLRIDHPDGLYLPREYFEKLQQRCAKALGIGLRQGGRAIYMLAEKILTGPETLRKDWRVHGTTGYDFANQVTQLLVDSSAETAITKTFHRFIGHSIPFGHLLYAKKLQVMKLALANDVDVLGNMLDRLSEQNRWYRDFTLEALSRAVRETIACFPVYRTYLAPGQPVSDEDRQIVERAINAAKRRNPGIDESIFNYLRDVLLLRFPPNLNAAERAAHTHFVLKFQQATGPIMAKGLEDTVFYIYNRLTVLNEVGGEPQQFGSNVDTFHERNVDRCRNWPASLLATSTHDTKRSEDVRARIVAISEIPVLWRRSLPRWRMANRRWKRTINDLEAPDANEEYLFYQILLGTWPV
;
A
#
# COMPACT_ATOMS: atom_id res chain seq x y z
N PHE A 1 21.89 16.34 -21.52
CA PHE A 1 22.10 17.66 -20.90
C PHE A 1 21.10 18.61 -21.53
N ASP A 2 20.43 19.44 -20.74
CA ASP A 2 19.36 20.33 -21.21
C ASP A 2 19.24 21.51 -20.23
N ALA A 3 19.34 22.74 -20.73
CA ALA A 3 19.26 24.00 -19.96
C ALA A 3 20.09 23.96 -18.64
N GLY A 4 21.40 23.70 -18.75
CA GLY A 4 22.30 23.67 -17.60
C GLY A 4 22.09 22.50 -16.63
N THR A 5 21.24 21.52 -16.99
CA THR A 5 20.83 20.43 -16.10
C THR A 5 21.14 19.05 -16.71
N PHE A 6 21.69 18.16 -15.88
CA PHE A 6 21.93 16.76 -16.25
C PHE A 6 20.79 15.86 -15.78
N TYR A 7 20.45 14.88 -16.61
CA TYR A 7 19.41 13.89 -16.36
C TYR A 7 19.90 12.52 -16.81
N LEU A 8 19.52 11.50 -16.06
CA LEU A 8 19.59 10.12 -16.52
C LEU A 8 18.30 9.79 -17.27
N ARG A 9 18.42 9.17 -18.44
CA ARG A 9 17.28 8.60 -19.17
C ARG A 9 17.35 7.08 -19.10
N TYR A 10 16.27 6.47 -18.63
CA TYR A 10 16.09 5.01 -18.62
C TYR A 10 14.71 4.68 -19.17
N GLY A 11 14.66 4.19 -20.41
CA GLY A 11 13.42 4.11 -21.17
C GLY A 11 12.75 5.48 -21.27
N GLU A 12 11.49 5.57 -20.84
CA GLU A 12 10.72 6.82 -20.78
C GLU A 12 11.00 7.66 -19.51
N ARG A 13 11.67 7.10 -18.50
CA ARG A 13 11.92 7.79 -17.24
C ARG A 13 13.07 8.79 -17.39
N ARG A 14 12.81 10.04 -17.01
CA ARG A 14 13.81 11.12 -16.90
C ARG A 14 14.09 11.39 -15.41
N LEU A 15 15.25 10.94 -14.93
CA LEU A 15 15.63 11.07 -13.53
C LEU A 15 16.64 12.21 -13.34
N PRO A 16 16.47 13.05 -12.30
CA PRO A 16 17.34 14.21 -12.08
C PRO A 16 18.70 13.79 -11.55
N ILE A 17 19.79 14.31 -12.11
CA ILE A 17 21.11 14.18 -11.48
C ILE A 17 21.26 15.26 -10.40
N ALA A 18 21.76 14.86 -9.24
CA ALA A 18 22.05 15.77 -8.14
C ALA A 18 23.08 16.82 -8.59
N PRO A 19 22.84 18.13 -8.37
CA PRO A 19 23.76 19.18 -8.84
C PRO A 19 25.20 18.97 -8.38
N GLY A 20 25.45 18.61 -7.12
CA GLY A 20 26.81 18.32 -6.63
C GLY A 20 27.51 17.13 -7.34
N ALA A 21 26.74 16.26 -8.01
CA ALA A 21 27.29 15.18 -8.83
C ALA A 21 27.59 15.63 -10.28
N TYR A 22 27.30 16.88 -10.67
CA TYR A 22 27.67 17.39 -12.00
C TYR A 22 29.20 17.41 -12.18
N ARG A 23 29.95 17.50 -11.08
CA ARG A 23 31.42 17.42 -11.07
C ARG A 23 31.97 16.17 -11.77
N TYR A 24 31.27 15.04 -11.69
CA TYR A 24 31.69 13.79 -12.37
C TYR A 24 31.68 13.94 -13.90
N VAL A 25 30.76 14.75 -14.43
CA VAL A 25 30.68 15.05 -15.87
C VAL A 25 31.62 16.20 -16.21
N LEU A 26 31.57 17.28 -15.43
CA LEU A 26 32.29 18.51 -15.75
C LEU A 26 33.80 18.39 -15.57
N ALA A 27 34.30 17.52 -14.67
CA ALA A 27 35.73 17.25 -14.58
C ALA A 27 36.27 16.61 -15.86
N ILE A 28 35.56 15.62 -16.42
CA ILE A 28 35.91 14.98 -17.70
C ILE A 28 35.76 16.00 -18.85
N ALA A 29 34.74 16.85 -18.81
CA ALA A 29 34.59 17.91 -19.80
C ALA A 29 35.76 18.91 -19.75
N LEU A 30 36.24 19.26 -18.54
CA LEU A 30 37.40 20.13 -18.37
C LEU A 30 38.69 19.46 -18.90
N GLU A 31 38.89 18.16 -18.65
CA GLU A 31 39.99 17.39 -19.24
C GLU A 31 39.95 17.39 -20.77
N ASN A 32 38.75 17.29 -21.36
CA ASN A 32 38.56 17.39 -22.82
C ASN A 32 38.89 18.79 -23.39
N LEU A 33 39.03 19.81 -22.55
CA LEU A 33 39.40 21.18 -22.90
C LEU A 33 40.83 21.54 -22.47
N ALA A 34 41.65 20.55 -22.07
CA ALA A 34 42.98 20.80 -21.51
C ALA A 34 43.94 21.57 -22.44
N ASP A 35 43.71 21.57 -23.75
CA ASP A 35 44.49 22.32 -24.73
C ASP A 35 44.05 23.79 -24.86
N GLN A 36 42.96 24.18 -24.18
CA GLN A 36 42.33 25.50 -24.25
C GLN A 36 42.33 26.19 -22.87
N LYS A 37 43.38 25.96 -22.07
CA LYS A 37 43.48 26.47 -20.68
C LYS A 37 43.51 27.99 -20.57
N ASP A 38 44.02 28.66 -21.60
CA ASP A 38 44.17 30.12 -21.61
C ASP A 38 42.85 30.85 -21.97
N GLU A 39 41.81 30.11 -22.33
CA GLU A 39 40.51 30.66 -22.70
C GLU A 39 39.64 30.97 -21.47
N ASP A 40 38.93 32.10 -21.50
CA ASP A 40 38.07 32.55 -20.38
C ASP A 40 37.02 31.52 -19.96
N PHE A 41 36.49 30.74 -20.91
CA PHE A 41 35.50 29.70 -20.62
C PHE A 41 36.08 28.54 -19.81
N TYR A 42 37.38 28.27 -19.90
CA TYR A 42 38.04 27.22 -19.13
C TYR A 42 38.08 27.62 -17.65
N ALA A 43 38.49 28.85 -17.35
CA ALA A 43 38.51 29.41 -16.00
C ALA A 43 37.11 29.48 -15.38
N GLU A 44 36.09 29.87 -16.15
CA GLU A 44 34.70 29.90 -15.66
C GLU A 44 34.16 28.48 -15.40
N LEU A 45 34.52 27.48 -16.22
CA LEU A 45 34.14 26.09 -15.96
C LEU A 45 34.81 25.54 -14.70
N GLN A 46 36.07 25.90 -14.42
CA GLN A 46 36.72 25.62 -13.14
C GLN A 46 36.00 26.27 -11.96
N SER A 47 35.61 27.54 -12.10
CA SER A 47 34.84 28.26 -11.07
C SER A 47 33.48 27.59 -10.80
N ILE A 48 32.79 27.11 -11.83
CA ILE A 48 31.55 26.33 -11.71
C ILE A 48 31.80 25.02 -10.96
N LEU A 49 32.86 24.29 -11.28
CA LEU A 49 33.26 23.07 -10.56
C LEU A 49 33.50 23.32 -9.07
N THR A 50 34.24 24.38 -8.73
CA THR A 50 34.48 24.79 -7.35
C THR A 50 33.16 25.14 -6.65
N ALA A 51 32.27 25.89 -7.30
CA ALA A 51 30.96 26.23 -6.72
C ALA A 51 30.10 24.98 -6.44
N LEU A 52 30.16 23.96 -7.31
CA LEU A 52 29.47 22.69 -7.12
C LEU A 52 30.02 21.89 -5.93
N GLU A 53 31.33 21.96 -5.68
CA GLU A 53 31.99 21.31 -4.54
C GLU A 53 31.57 21.93 -3.20
N TYR A 54 31.41 23.26 -3.16
CA TYR A 54 30.99 23.98 -1.96
C TYR A 54 29.48 23.96 -1.71
N LEU A 55 28.68 23.38 -2.61
CA LEU A 55 27.25 23.20 -2.35
C LEU A 55 27.04 22.41 -1.05
N PRO A 56 26.13 22.87 -0.16
CA PRO A 56 25.79 22.10 1.03
C PRO A 56 25.40 20.66 0.65
N LYS A 57 25.98 19.67 1.35
CA LYS A 57 25.74 18.24 1.04
C LYS A 57 24.26 17.90 1.12
N ARG A 58 23.80 16.92 0.35
CA ARG A 58 22.38 16.47 0.36
C ARG A 58 21.87 16.03 1.73
N THR A 59 22.76 15.49 2.57
CA THR A 59 22.50 14.99 3.92
C THR A 59 22.33 16.10 4.96
N GLU A 60 22.57 17.36 4.60
CA GLU A 60 22.38 18.49 5.49
C GLU A 60 20.90 18.69 5.83
N THR A 61 20.62 18.87 7.12
CA THR A 61 19.27 18.99 7.70
C THR A 61 18.97 20.40 8.19
N LYS A 62 19.97 21.27 8.34
CA LYS A 62 19.79 22.66 8.81
C LYS A 62 19.02 23.48 7.76
N PRO A 63 17.88 24.12 8.11
CA PRO A 63 17.04 24.85 7.15
C PRO A 63 17.78 25.93 6.35
N LYS A 64 18.67 26.69 6.99
CA LYS A 64 19.46 27.74 6.31
C LYS A 64 20.36 27.17 5.20
N ARG A 65 21.02 26.05 5.47
CA ARG A 65 21.91 25.38 4.51
C ARG A 65 21.13 24.68 3.39
N ILE A 66 19.94 24.15 3.69
CA ILE A 66 19.03 23.63 2.66
C ILE A 66 18.58 24.76 1.73
N ALA A 67 18.20 25.91 2.27
CA ALA A 67 17.79 27.07 1.50
C ALA A 67 18.95 27.61 0.63
N GLU A 68 20.15 27.71 1.19
CA GLU A 68 21.38 28.04 0.47
C GLU A 68 21.59 27.08 -0.71
N ARG A 69 21.58 25.76 -0.48
CA ARG A 69 21.69 24.75 -1.54
C ARG A 69 20.64 24.91 -2.63
N ILE A 70 19.39 25.19 -2.26
CA ILE A 70 18.29 25.38 -3.22
C ILE A 70 18.52 26.61 -4.11
N ARG A 71 19.05 27.69 -3.55
CA ARG A 71 19.34 28.92 -4.29
C ARG A 71 20.60 28.77 -5.16
N GLU A 72 21.71 28.35 -4.56
CA GLU A 72 23.01 28.28 -5.23
C GLU A 72 23.01 27.28 -6.38
N LYS A 73 22.31 26.14 -6.26
CA LYS A 73 22.22 25.17 -7.37
C LYS A 73 21.60 25.79 -8.64
N GLU A 74 20.64 26.71 -8.51
CA GLU A 74 19.97 27.33 -9.66
C GLU A 74 20.80 28.48 -10.25
N ILE A 75 21.65 29.12 -9.44
CA ILE A 75 22.67 30.06 -9.94
C ILE A 75 23.71 29.31 -10.76
N ILE A 76 24.21 28.19 -10.24
CA ILE A 76 25.23 27.38 -10.92
C ILE A 76 24.71 26.82 -12.25
N LYS A 77 23.47 26.28 -12.28
CA LYS A 77 22.86 25.79 -13.52
C LYS A 77 22.77 26.87 -14.60
N ARG A 78 22.34 28.09 -14.22
CA ARG A 78 22.28 29.24 -15.16
C ARG A 78 23.66 29.66 -15.65
N ARG A 79 24.68 29.64 -14.79
CA ARG A 79 26.07 29.89 -15.20
C ARG A 79 26.53 28.87 -16.23
N LEU A 80 26.28 27.58 -15.97
CA LEU A 80 26.65 26.49 -16.87
C LEU A 80 25.91 26.57 -18.22
N GLU A 81 24.59 26.80 -18.19
CA GLU A 81 23.79 27.01 -19.40
C GLU A 81 24.34 28.16 -20.25
N ARG A 82 24.54 29.33 -19.62
CA ARG A 82 25.09 30.51 -20.28
C ARG A 82 26.46 30.23 -20.89
N ARG A 83 27.33 29.49 -20.20
CA ARG A 83 28.64 29.10 -20.76
C ARG A 83 28.51 28.21 -21.98
N CYS A 84 27.61 27.23 -21.96
CA CYS A 84 27.38 26.36 -23.11
C CYS A 84 26.83 27.14 -24.32
N THR A 85 26.02 28.18 -24.08
CA THR A 85 25.51 29.06 -25.14
C THR A 85 26.59 29.97 -25.72
N GLU A 86 27.44 30.57 -24.88
CA GLU A 86 28.47 31.51 -25.32
C GLU A 86 29.71 30.83 -25.93
N ALA A 87 30.03 29.60 -25.51
CA ALA A 87 31.20 28.85 -25.97
C ALA A 87 30.80 27.42 -26.42
N PRO A 88 30.56 27.19 -27.73
CA PRO A 88 30.19 25.87 -28.26
C PRO A 88 31.19 24.75 -27.92
N GLN A 89 32.47 25.09 -27.72
CA GLN A 89 33.53 24.17 -27.30
C GLN A 89 33.19 23.51 -25.94
N VAL A 90 32.61 24.27 -25.01
CA VAL A 90 32.19 23.75 -23.70
C VAL A 90 31.06 22.74 -23.86
N GLN A 91 30.07 23.04 -24.70
CA GLN A 91 28.97 22.11 -25.01
C GLN A 91 29.50 20.81 -25.63
N GLN A 92 30.40 20.90 -26.62
CA GLN A 92 31.02 19.73 -27.25
C GLN A 92 31.84 18.90 -26.26
N ALA A 93 32.57 19.54 -25.35
CA ALA A 93 33.34 18.86 -24.31
C ALA A 93 32.44 18.11 -23.32
N ILE A 94 31.28 18.68 -22.96
CA ILE A 94 30.26 18.03 -22.14
C ILE A 94 29.65 16.84 -22.88
N GLU A 95 29.30 16.98 -24.17
CA GLU A 95 28.76 15.89 -24.98
C GLU A 95 29.75 14.72 -25.09
N LYS A 96 31.04 15.01 -25.30
CA LYS A 96 32.12 14.03 -25.29
C LYS A 96 32.25 13.35 -23.92
N ALA A 97 32.16 14.10 -22.82
CA ALA A 97 32.17 13.54 -21.47
C ALA A 97 30.97 12.61 -21.22
N LEU A 98 29.77 12.99 -21.68
CA LEU A 98 28.56 12.17 -21.57
C LEU A 98 28.68 10.88 -22.38
N ALA A 99 29.24 10.94 -23.60
CA ALA A 99 29.49 9.76 -24.42
C ALA A 99 30.47 8.79 -23.74
N GLN A 100 31.50 9.31 -23.05
CA GLN A 100 32.43 8.49 -22.27
C GLN A 100 31.73 7.84 -21.06
N ILE A 101 30.93 8.60 -20.32
CA ILE A 101 30.23 8.09 -19.13
C ILE A 101 29.22 7.02 -19.52
N ASN A 102 28.45 7.22 -20.59
CA ASN A 102 27.42 6.28 -21.03
C ASN A 102 27.95 4.89 -21.42
N GLY A 103 29.27 4.72 -21.55
CA GLY A 103 29.88 3.44 -21.86
C GLY A 103 29.56 2.92 -23.26
N LYS A 104 29.92 1.65 -23.50
CA LYS A 104 29.77 0.95 -24.76
C LYS A 104 29.17 -0.44 -24.50
N PRO A 105 28.00 -0.76 -25.09
CA PRO A 105 27.43 -2.11 -25.01
C PRO A 105 28.44 -3.18 -25.41
N GLY A 106 28.48 -4.30 -24.68
CA GLY A 106 29.47 -5.37 -24.88
C GLY A 106 30.78 -5.19 -24.11
N ASN A 107 31.05 -4.02 -23.50
CA ASN A 107 32.19 -3.81 -22.61
C ASN A 107 31.72 -3.36 -21.22
N SER A 108 31.64 -4.29 -20.26
CA SER A 108 31.13 -4.00 -18.91
C SER A 108 31.89 -2.89 -18.18
N ARG A 109 33.22 -2.88 -18.27
CA ARG A 109 34.08 -1.88 -17.60
C ARG A 109 33.92 -0.47 -18.15
N SER A 110 33.36 -0.31 -19.35
CA SER A 110 33.09 1.01 -19.90
C SER A 110 31.98 1.77 -19.16
N PHE A 111 31.17 1.07 -18.35
CA PHE A 111 30.10 1.67 -17.56
C PHE A 111 30.53 2.05 -16.13
N ASP A 112 31.78 1.79 -15.71
CA ASP A 112 32.25 2.05 -14.34
C ASP A 112 32.06 3.53 -13.93
N LYS A 113 32.28 4.48 -14.85
CA LYS A 113 32.03 5.92 -14.61
C LYS A 113 30.54 6.26 -14.48
N LEU A 114 29.67 5.58 -15.23
CA LEU A 114 28.21 5.74 -15.08
C LEU A 114 27.78 5.18 -13.73
N ASP A 115 28.27 4.00 -13.35
CA ASP A 115 27.95 3.39 -12.05
C ASP A 115 28.38 4.29 -10.89
N GLU A 116 29.59 4.87 -10.94
CA GLU A 116 30.04 5.85 -9.94
C GLU A 116 29.12 7.07 -9.86
N LEU A 117 28.73 7.63 -11.02
CA LEU A 117 27.76 8.73 -11.07
C LEU A 117 26.40 8.32 -10.48
N LEU A 118 25.91 7.12 -10.79
CA LEU A 118 24.62 6.62 -10.27
C LEU A 118 24.68 6.39 -8.76
N ASN A 119 25.77 5.83 -8.24
CA ASN A 119 25.99 5.64 -6.81
C ASN A 119 26.10 6.97 -6.04
N ALA A 120 26.48 8.05 -6.74
CA ALA A 120 26.46 9.40 -6.19
C ALA A 120 25.06 10.05 -6.14
N GLN A 121 23.97 9.38 -6.53
CA GLN A 121 22.61 9.94 -6.52
C GLN A 121 21.85 9.73 -5.20
N SER A 122 20.76 10.49 -5.01
CA SER A 122 19.89 10.37 -3.82
C SER A 122 18.85 9.24 -3.95
N TYR A 123 18.82 8.60 -5.11
CA TYR A 123 18.08 7.38 -5.40
C TYR A 123 19.08 6.31 -5.82
N ARG A 124 18.75 5.04 -5.57
CA ARG A 124 19.47 3.89 -6.11
C ARG A 124 18.55 3.18 -7.09
N LEU A 125 19.01 2.97 -8.32
CA LEU A 125 18.31 2.12 -9.26
C LEU A 125 18.61 0.67 -8.90
N ALA A 126 17.56 -0.13 -8.74
CA ALA A 126 17.68 -1.52 -8.39
C ALA A 126 16.78 -2.36 -9.29
N PHE A 127 17.14 -3.63 -9.45
CA PHE A 127 16.29 -4.58 -10.16
C PHE A 127 14.97 -4.76 -9.41
N TRP A 128 13.85 -4.75 -10.13
CA TRP A 128 12.51 -4.65 -9.52
C TRP A 128 12.19 -5.75 -8.51
N ARG A 129 12.79 -6.94 -8.64
CA ARG A 129 12.59 -8.07 -7.69
C ARG A 129 13.16 -7.80 -6.31
N VAL A 130 14.10 -6.87 -6.18
CA VAL A 130 14.71 -6.46 -4.90
C VAL A 130 13.75 -5.56 -4.11
N ALA A 131 12.70 -5.00 -4.74
CA ALA A 131 11.81 -4.05 -4.09
C ALA A 131 11.02 -4.63 -2.90
N ALA A 132 10.72 -5.92 -2.89
CA ALA A 132 10.02 -6.54 -1.76
C ALA A 132 10.84 -6.47 -0.45
N GLU A 133 12.17 -6.49 -0.56
CA GLU A 133 13.10 -6.60 0.56
C GLU A 133 13.86 -5.30 0.88
N GLU A 134 14.14 -4.44 -0.12
CA GLU A 134 15.00 -3.26 0.09
C GLU A 134 14.36 -1.90 -0.19
N ILE A 135 13.06 -1.86 -0.51
CA ILE A 135 12.40 -0.57 -0.74
C ILE A 135 12.38 0.28 0.53
N ASN A 136 12.82 1.53 0.46
CA ASN A 136 12.99 2.36 1.67
C ASN A 136 11.91 3.44 1.84
N TYR A 137 10.77 3.27 1.19
CA TYR A 137 9.60 4.13 1.33
C TYR A 137 8.32 3.28 1.38
N ARG A 138 7.30 3.80 2.06
CA ARG A 138 5.99 3.16 2.13
C ARG A 138 5.29 3.26 0.78
N ARG A 139 4.73 2.15 0.31
CA ARG A 139 3.97 2.05 -0.94
C ARG A 139 2.46 2.00 -0.71
N PHE A 140 1.69 2.15 -1.78
CA PHE A 140 0.33 1.65 -1.85
C PHE A 140 0.38 0.14 -2.15
N PHE A 141 0.05 -0.69 -1.16
CA PHE A 141 0.24 -2.14 -1.21
C PHE A 141 1.67 -2.52 -1.66
N ASP A 142 1.80 -3.35 -2.70
CA ASP A 142 3.05 -3.80 -3.31
C ASP A 142 3.39 -3.08 -4.63
N VAL A 143 2.70 -1.95 -4.92
CA VAL A 143 2.89 -1.19 -6.16
C VAL A 143 4.08 -0.21 -6.02
N ASN A 144 5.21 -0.56 -6.63
CA ASN A 144 6.46 0.21 -6.52
C ASN A 144 6.34 1.65 -7.04
N ASP A 145 5.52 1.90 -8.06
CA ASP A 145 5.39 3.24 -8.65
C ASP A 145 4.51 4.20 -7.82
N LEU A 146 3.85 3.70 -6.75
CA LEU A 146 2.96 4.49 -5.89
C LEU A 146 3.56 4.71 -4.50
N ALA A 147 4.37 5.77 -4.35
CA ALA A 147 4.94 6.18 -3.07
C ALA A 147 3.92 6.93 -2.21
N ALA A 148 3.79 6.53 -0.94
CA ALA A 148 2.80 7.11 -0.05
C ALA A 148 3.22 8.50 0.46
N ILE A 149 2.25 9.42 0.52
CA ILE A 149 2.45 10.78 1.02
C ILE A 149 2.12 10.89 2.51
N ARG A 150 2.86 11.77 3.20
CA ARG A 150 2.67 12.09 4.62
C ARG A 150 1.63 13.19 4.83
N VAL A 151 0.38 12.88 4.49
CA VAL A 151 -0.72 13.86 4.50
C VAL A 151 -1.09 14.33 5.92
N GLU A 152 -0.62 13.66 6.96
CA GLU A 152 -0.72 14.12 8.34
C GLU A 152 0.06 15.42 8.59
N LEU A 153 1.08 15.72 7.78
CA LEU A 153 1.84 16.96 7.89
C LEU A 153 1.02 18.13 7.30
N PRO A 154 0.83 19.25 8.04
CA PRO A 154 -0.02 20.34 7.59
C PRO A 154 0.32 20.91 6.21
N LYS A 155 1.62 21.14 5.95
CA LYS A 155 2.10 21.66 4.66
C LYS A 155 1.83 20.70 3.49
N VAL A 156 1.91 19.39 3.73
CA VAL A 156 1.62 18.38 2.71
C VAL A 156 0.13 18.34 2.43
N PHE A 157 -0.70 18.30 3.47
CA PHE A 157 -2.15 18.37 3.34
C PHE A 157 -2.60 19.57 2.50
N ASP A 158 -2.13 20.78 2.85
CA ASP A 158 -2.56 22.01 2.18
C ASP A 158 -2.06 22.05 0.72
N ALA A 159 -0.90 21.46 0.43
CA ALA A 159 -0.38 21.37 -0.94
C ALA A 159 -1.21 20.42 -1.82
N VAL A 160 -1.49 19.20 -1.34
CA VAL A 160 -2.17 18.17 -2.14
C VAL A 160 -3.67 18.43 -2.32
N HIS A 161 -4.31 19.12 -1.38
CA HIS A 161 -5.75 19.47 -1.49
C HIS A 161 -6.02 20.81 -2.16
N ARG A 162 -5.00 21.56 -2.60
CA ARG A 162 -5.19 22.92 -3.15
C ARG A 162 -6.21 22.95 -4.29
N LEU A 163 -6.04 22.07 -5.28
CA LEU A 163 -6.95 22.00 -6.43
C LEU A 163 -8.36 21.56 -6.00
N ILE A 164 -8.45 20.54 -5.15
CA ILE A 164 -9.74 20.04 -4.64
C ILE A 164 -10.50 21.16 -3.94
N LEU A 165 -9.84 21.94 -3.08
CA LEU A 165 -10.45 23.05 -2.35
C LEU A 165 -10.84 24.21 -3.26
N ASP A 166 -10.08 24.46 -4.35
CA ASP A 166 -10.46 25.44 -5.38
C ASP A 166 -11.70 24.99 -6.17
N LEU A 167 -11.83 23.70 -6.48
CA LEU A 167 -13.05 23.15 -7.09
C LEU A 167 -14.25 23.26 -6.15
N VAL A 168 -14.05 23.00 -4.85
CA VAL A 168 -15.09 23.16 -3.83
C VAL A 168 -15.51 24.63 -3.67
N SER A 169 -14.57 25.58 -3.61
CA SER A 169 -14.91 27.01 -3.46
C SER A 169 -15.68 27.56 -4.66
N LYS A 170 -15.42 27.03 -5.86
CA LYS A 170 -16.15 27.36 -7.09
C LYS A 170 -17.50 26.63 -7.22
N GLY A 171 -17.83 25.74 -6.29
CA GLY A 171 -19.04 24.90 -6.37
C GLY A 171 -19.03 23.89 -7.52
N ALA A 172 -17.86 23.60 -8.11
CA ALA A 172 -17.72 22.67 -9.23
C ALA A 172 -17.93 21.20 -8.83
N VAL A 173 -17.82 20.90 -7.53
CA VAL A 173 -18.09 19.58 -6.95
C VAL A 173 -18.97 19.71 -5.71
N THR A 174 -19.84 18.74 -5.49
CA THR A 174 -20.80 18.71 -4.36
C THR A 174 -20.49 17.62 -3.33
N GLY A 175 -19.51 16.76 -3.63
CA GLY A 175 -19.10 15.66 -2.77
C GLY A 175 -17.70 15.14 -3.09
N LEU A 176 -17.11 14.42 -2.14
CA LEU A 176 -15.78 13.81 -2.26
C LEU A 176 -15.84 12.31 -1.91
N ARG A 177 -15.23 11.46 -2.73
CA ARG A 177 -14.96 10.05 -2.39
C ARG A 177 -13.47 9.94 -2.05
N ILE A 178 -13.17 9.54 -0.82
CA ILE A 178 -11.80 9.41 -0.31
C ILE A 178 -11.32 7.99 -0.55
N ASP A 179 -10.31 7.88 -1.39
CA ASP A 179 -9.59 6.65 -1.70
C ASP A 179 -8.73 6.19 -0.52
N HIS A 180 -8.77 4.89 -0.23
CA HIS A 180 -7.91 4.20 0.72
C HIS A 180 -7.60 4.96 2.05
N PRO A 181 -8.61 5.43 2.81
CA PRO A 181 -8.42 6.07 4.11
C PRO A 181 -7.69 5.17 5.13
N ASP A 182 -7.78 3.85 4.98
CA ASP A 182 -7.06 2.89 5.82
C ASP A 182 -5.53 2.90 5.59
N GLY A 183 -5.03 3.59 4.56
CA GLY A 183 -3.61 3.84 4.38
C GLY A 183 -3.10 5.09 5.12
N LEU A 184 -4.00 5.90 5.69
CA LEU A 184 -3.65 7.14 6.38
C LEU A 184 -3.03 6.89 7.76
N TYR A 185 -2.19 7.83 8.19
CA TYR A 185 -1.58 7.78 9.52
C TYR A 185 -2.61 8.06 10.62
N LEU A 186 -3.45 9.10 10.42
CA LEU A 186 -4.50 9.55 11.33
C LEU A 186 -5.79 9.86 10.53
N PRO A 187 -6.59 8.85 10.14
CA PRO A 187 -7.74 9.04 9.25
C PRO A 187 -8.82 9.95 9.84
N ARG A 188 -9.09 9.85 11.15
CA ARG A 188 -10.05 10.74 11.83
C ARG A 188 -9.68 12.23 11.65
N GLU A 189 -8.44 12.59 12.00
CA GLU A 189 -7.95 13.96 11.89
C GLU A 189 -7.96 14.44 10.43
N TYR A 190 -7.65 13.55 9.49
CA TYR A 190 -7.74 13.85 8.07
C TYR A 190 -9.18 14.25 7.66
N PHE A 191 -10.19 13.48 8.03
CA PHE A 191 -11.59 13.78 7.70
C PHE A 191 -12.08 15.07 8.37
N GLU A 192 -11.77 15.26 9.66
CA GLU A 192 -12.09 16.48 10.39
C GLU A 192 -11.49 17.72 9.72
N LYS A 193 -10.20 17.65 9.38
CA LYS A 193 -9.47 18.74 8.73
C LYS A 193 -10.01 19.03 7.33
N LEU A 194 -10.32 18.00 6.55
CA LEU A 194 -10.86 18.19 5.20
C LEU A 194 -12.24 18.84 5.23
N GLN A 195 -13.14 18.40 6.12
CA GLN A 195 -14.45 19.04 6.30
C GLN A 195 -14.33 20.50 6.74
N GLN A 196 -13.41 20.82 7.67
CA GLN A 196 -13.13 22.21 8.06
C GLN A 196 -12.63 23.06 6.89
N ARG A 197 -11.75 22.52 6.06
CA ARG A 197 -11.21 23.21 4.88
C ARG A 197 -12.27 23.43 3.81
N CYS A 198 -13.16 22.46 3.60
CA CYS A 198 -14.32 22.60 2.71
C CYS A 198 -15.32 23.65 3.22
N ALA A 199 -15.63 23.67 4.52
CA ALA A 199 -16.47 24.71 5.12
C ALA A 199 -15.91 26.11 4.86
N LYS A 200 -14.59 26.29 5.09
CA LYS A 200 -13.91 27.55 4.81
C LYS A 200 -13.95 27.92 3.33
N ALA A 201 -13.71 26.96 2.44
CA ALA A 201 -13.74 27.17 0.98
C ALA A 201 -15.13 27.59 0.48
N LEU A 202 -16.20 27.05 1.09
CA LEU A 202 -17.59 27.37 0.77
C LEU A 202 -18.12 28.63 1.49
N GLY A 203 -17.37 29.21 2.43
CA GLY A 203 -17.83 30.33 3.23
C GLY A 203 -19.00 30.00 4.18
N ILE A 204 -19.12 28.73 4.60
CA ILE A 204 -20.20 28.25 5.48
C ILE A 204 -19.66 27.82 6.84
N GLY A 205 -20.51 27.88 7.87
CA GLY A 205 -20.25 27.22 9.15
C GLY A 205 -20.35 25.69 9.02
N LEU A 206 -19.68 24.96 9.92
CA LEU A 206 -19.92 23.52 10.04
C LEU A 206 -21.34 23.29 10.59
N ARG A 207 -22.12 22.44 9.92
CA ARG A 207 -23.45 22.02 10.39
C ARG A 207 -23.33 21.09 11.60
N GLN A 208 -24.46 20.78 12.24
CA GLN A 208 -24.52 19.70 13.23
C GLN A 208 -23.88 18.41 12.68
N GLY A 209 -22.98 17.81 13.44
CA GLY A 209 -22.18 16.66 13.02
C GLY A 209 -20.84 17.01 12.36
N GLY A 210 -20.48 18.28 12.22
CA GLY A 210 -19.12 18.69 11.81
C GLY A 210 -18.81 18.39 10.33
N ARG A 211 -19.83 18.43 9.47
CA ARG A 211 -19.74 18.11 8.03
C ARG A 211 -20.13 19.34 7.20
N ALA A 212 -19.34 19.65 6.19
CA ALA A 212 -19.54 20.77 5.27
C ALA A 212 -20.00 20.31 3.89
N ILE A 213 -19.43 19.20 3.39
CA ILE A 213 -19.69 18.64 2.08
C ILE A 213 -19.96 17.13 2.19
N TYR A 214 -20.75 16.58 1.26
CA TYR A 214 -20.97 15.14 1.15
C TYR A 214 -19.62 14.43 0.98
N MET A 215 -19.39 13.36 1.73
CA MET A 215 -18.08 12.71 1.77
C MET A 215 -18.22 11.23 2.07
N LEU A 216 -17.59 10.40 1.25
CA LEU A 216 -17.62 8.94 1.36
C LEU A 216 -16.21 8.40 1.57
N ALA A 217 -16.10 7.38 2.39
CA ALA A 217 -14.86 6.64 2.61
C ALA A 217 -14.88 5.33 1.83
N GLU A 218 -13.88 5.08 0.99
CA GLU A 218 -13.64 3.72 0.50
C GLU A 218 -13.05 2.87 1.63
N LYS A 219 -13.92 2.25 2.43
CA LYS A 219 -13.50 1.45 3.58
C LYS A 219 -14.18 0.10 3.53
N ILE A 220 -13.38 -0.95 3.64
CA ILE A 220 -13.86 -2.33 3.65
C ILE A 220 -14.20 -2.73 5.08
N LEU A 221 -15.47 -3.02 5.36
CA LEU A 221 -15.94 -3.51 6.65
C LEU A 221 -15.96 -5.04 6.66
N THR A 222 -15.52 -5.66 7.75
CA THR A 222 -15.49 -7.12 7.89
C THR A 222 -16.35 -7.58 9.07
N GLY A 223 -17.17 -8.62 8.87
CA GLY A 223 -18.00 -9.21 9.91
C GLY A 223 -18.94 -8.17 10.56
N PRO A 224 -18.93 -8.05 11.90
CA PRO A 224 -19.77 -7.08 12.62
C PRO A 224 -19.13 -5.68 12.73
N GLU A 225 -18.01 -5.41 12.05
CA GLU A 225 -17.37 -4.10 12.07
C GLU A 225 -18.34 -3.01 11.55
N THR A 226 -18.34 -1.86 12.22
CA THR A 226 -19.09 -0.68 11.78
C THR A 226 -18.14 0.45 11.44
N LEU A 227 -18.56 1.34 10.54
CA LEU A 227 -17.79 2.54 10.23
C LEU A 227 -17.65 3.39 11.51
N ARG A 228 -16.45 3.96 11.71
CA ARG A 228 -16.14 4.78 12.88
C ARG A 228 -17.07 5.99 12.96
N LYS A 229 -17.88 6.07 14.03
CA LYS A 229 -18.90 7.11 14.22
C LYS A 229 -18.34 8.52 14.37
N ASP A 230 -17.07 8.64 14.74
CA ASP A 230 -16.36 9.91 14.88
C ASP A 230 -15.70 10.39 13.57
N TRP A 231 -15.77 9.61 12.48
CA TRP A 231 -15.36 10.06 11.15
C TRP A 231 -16.39 11.02 10.58
N ARG A 232 -15.93 12.18 10.11
CA ARG A 232 -16.79 13.23 9.54
C ARG A 232 -17.18 12.94 8.09
N VAL A 233 -17.76 11.76 7.86
CA VAL A 233 -18.20 11.24 6.56
C VAL A 233 -19.71 10.95 6.56
N HIS A 234 -20.23 10.55 5.41
CA HIS A 234 -21.64 10.23 5.18
C HIS A 234 -21.88 8.72 5.03
N GLY A 235 -20.82 7.95 4.83
CA GLY A 235 -20.87 6.49 4.75
C GLY A 235 -19.67 5.93 3.98
N THR A 236 -19.82 4.69 3.54
CA THR A 236 -18.84 3.97 2.72
C THR A 236 -19.18 4.08 1.23
N THR A 237 -18.29 3.56 0.37
CA THR A 237 -18.58 3.35 -1.04
C THR A 237 -19.50 2.16 -1.32
N GLY A 238 -19.97 1.43 -0.30
CA GLY A 238 -21.07 0.45 -0.42
C GLY A 238 -20.67 -1.01 -0.62
N TYR A 239 -19.40 -1.39 -0.45
CA TYR A 239 -18.98 -2.81 -0.51
C TYR A 239 -19.67 -3.67 0.56
N ASP A 240 -19.95 -3.10 1.73
CA ASP A 240 -20.72 -3.77 2.78
C ASP A 240 -22.12 -4.16 2.28
N PHE A 241 -22.83 -3.25 1.60
CA PHE A 241 -24.13 -3.56 1.00
C PHE A 241 -24.01 -4.61 -0.13
N ALA A 242 -23.02 -4.48 -1.01
CA ALA A 242 -22.79 -5.43 -2.11
C ALA A 242 -22.67 -6.88 -1.60
N ASN A 243 -21.92 -7.07 -0.52
CA ASN A 243 -21.75 -8.38 0.11
C ASN A 243 -23.03 -8.85 0.82
N GLN A 244 -23.73 -7.96 1.52
CA GLN A 244 -24.97 -8.29 2.22
C GLN A 244 -26.08 -8.74 1.27
N VAL A 245 -26.29 -8.04 0.16
CA VAL A 245 -27.31 -8.44 -0.84
C VAL A 245 -26.91 -9.73 -1.54
N THR A 246 -25.62 -9.95 -1.82
CA THR A 246 -25.14 -11.21 -2.40
C THR A 246 -25.38 -12.38 -1.43
N GLN A 247 -25.05 -12.21 -0.15
CA GLN A 247 -25.28 -13.24 0.89
C GLN A 247 -26.77 -13.56 1.06
N LEU A 248 -27.66 -12.58 0.92
CA LEU A 248 -29.11 -12.78 0.96
C LEU A 248 -29.60 -13.65 -0.22
N LEU A 249 -29.02 -13.47 -1.40
CA LEU A 249 -29.43 -14.19 -2.61
C LEU A 249 -28.90 -15.63 -2.65
N VAL A 250 -27.84 -15.95 -1.90
CA VAL A 250 -27.31 -17.32 -1.81
C VAL A 250 -28.24 -18.20 -0.96
N ASP A 251 -28.71 -19.31 -1.53
CA ASP A 251 -29.49 -20.32 -0.79
C ASP A 251 -28.61 -21.00 0.26
N SER A 252 -28.74 -20.55 1.51
CA SER A 252 -27.92 -21.03 2.62
C SER A 252 -28.10 -22.51 2.92
N SER A 253 -29.22 -23.13 2.52
CA SER A 253 -29.46 -24.57 2.72
C SER A 253 -28.50 -25.44 1.90
N ALA A 254 -27.93 -24.89 0.83
CA ALA A 254 -27.03 -25.61 -0.07
C ALA A 254 -25.58 -25.70 0.42
N GLU A 255 -25.22 -25.06 1.55
CA GLU A 255 -23.83 -24.98 2.04
C GLU A 255 -23.17 -26.36 2.13
N THR A 256 -23.85 -27.31 2.77
CA THR A 256 -23.31 -28.66 2.96
C THR A 256 -23.12 -29.38 1.63
N ALA A 257 -24.07 -29.25 0.70
CA ALA A 257 -24.04 -29.91 -0.60
C ALA A 257 -22.93 -29.36 -1.50
N ILE A 258 -22.77 -28.03 -1.54
CA ILE A 258 -21.73 -27.35 -2.32
C ILE A 258 -20.35 -27.58 -1.71
N THR A 259 -20.20 -27.49 -0.40
CA THR A 259 -18.92 -27.77 0.28
C THR A 259 -18.43 -29.19 0.01
N LYS A 260 -19.32 -30.20 0.11
CA LYS A 260 -18.99 -31.59 -0.23
C LYS A 260 -18.63 -31.77 -1.70
N THR A 261 -19.33 -31.06 -2.60
CA THR A 261 -19.08 -31.11 -4.04
C THR A 261 -17.72 -30.51 -4.38
N PHE A 262 -17.41 -29.34 -3.83
CA PHE A 262 -16.12 -28.67 -3.99
C PHE A 262 -14.95 -29.54 -3.52
N HIS A 263 -14.98 -30.02 -2.27
CA HIS A 263 -13.91 -30.86 -1.72
C HIS A 263 -13.71 -32.16 -2.50
N ARG A 264 -14.81 -32.79 -2.96
CA ARG A 264 -14.73 -33.99 -3.80
C ARG A 264 -14.10 -33.69 -5.15
N PHE A 265 -14.43 -32.56 -5.77
CA PHE A 265 -13.90 -32.19 -7.08
C PHE A 265 -12.40 -31.91 -7.05
N ILE A 266 -11.94 -31.18 -6.03
CA ILE A 266 -10.51 -30.85 -5.85
C ILE A 266 -9.70 -31.94 -5.15
N GLY A 267 -10.37 -32.96 -4.58
CA GLY A 267 -9.75 -34.12 -3.95
C GLY A 267 -9.25 -33.92 -2.51
N HIS A 268 -9.49 -32.75 -1.89
CA HIS A 268 -9.07 -32.46 -0.52
C HIS A 268 -9.95 -31.38 0.13
N SER A 269 -9.81 -31.21 1.45
CA SER A 269 -10.48 -30.14 2.21
C SER A 269 -9.57 -28.94 2.43
N ILE A 270 -10.13 -27.72 2.41
CA ILE A 270 -9.38 -26.49 2.66
C ILE A 270 -9.96 -25.76 3.87
N PRO A 271 -9.33 -25.82 5.06
CA PRO A 271 -9.75 -25.04 6.22
C PRO A 271 -9.48 -23.54 5.99
N PHE A 272 -10.53 -22.74 5.75
CA PHE A 272 -10.42 -21.33 5.36
C PHE A 272 -9.52 -20.51 6.30
N GLY A 273 -9.71 -20.63 7.61
CA GLY A 273 -8.92 -19.87 8.59
C GLY A 273 -7.42 -20.20 8.56
N HIS A 274 -7.04 -21.45 8.26
CA HIS A 274 -5.64 -21.82 8.09
C HIS A 274 -5.08 -21.30 6.76
N LEU A 275 -5.89 -21.38 5.69
CA LEU A 275 -5.52 -20.83 4.39
C LEU A 275 -5.26 -19.32 4.49
N LEU A 276 -6.18 -18.54 5.06
CA LEU A 276 -6.03 -17.09 5.19
C LEU A 276 -4.81 -16.70 6.01
N TYR A 277 -4.62 -17.34 7.17
CA TYR A 277 -3.44 -17.13 8.00
C TYR A 277 -2.14 -17.42 7.22
N ALA A 278 -2.06 -18.56 6.52
CA ALA A 278 -0.89 -18.92 5.74
C ALA A 278 -0.63 -17.96 4.58
N LYS A 279 -1.67 -17.45 3.91
CA LYS A 279 -1.51 -16.52 2.79
C LYS A 279 -1.15 -15.10 3.23
N LYS A 280 -1.61 -14.65 4.40
CA LYS A 280 -1.09 -13.42 5.02
C LYS A 280 0.40 -13.53 5.33
N LEU A 281 0.85 -14.65 5.92
CA LEU A 281 2.28 -14.90 6.15
C LEU A 281 3.07 -14.93 4.83
N GLN A 282 2.54 -15.57 3.79
CA GLN A 282 3.17 -15.62 2.48
C GLN A 282 3.32 -14.22 1.86
N VAL A 283 2.30 -13.37 1.92
CA VAL A 283 2.35 -11.98 1.44
C VAL A 283 3.39 -11.16 2.19
N MET A 284 3.42 -11.28 3.52
CA MET A 284 4.45 -10.62 4.33
C MET A 284 5.86 -11.13 3.99
N LYS A 285 6.03 -12.37 3.53
CA LYS A 285 7.33 -12.88 3.12
C LYS A 285 7.75 -12.44 1.71
N LEU A 286 6.81 -12.32 0.77
CA LEU A 286 7.13 -12.18 -0.66
C LEU A 286 6.94 -10.78 -1.22
N ALA A 287 5.96 -10.02 -0.73
CA ALA A 287 5.57 -8.73 -1.32
C ALA A 287 5.79 -7.54 -0.36
N LEU A 288 5.60 -7.79 0.94
CA LEU A 288 5.61 -6.79 2.01
C LEU A 288 6.66 -7.10 3.10
N ALA A 289 7.76 -7.77 2.73
CA ALA A 289 8.80 -8.19 3.67
C ALA A 289 9.41 -6.99 4.41
N ASN A 290 9.89 -6.00 3.65
CA ASN A 290 10.49 -4.82 4.25
C ASN A 290 9.51 -4.03 5.14
N ASP A 291 8.23 -3.90 4.75
CA ASP A 291 7.22 -3.21 5.54
C ASP A 291 7.07 -3.83 6.95
N VAL A 292 7.18 -5.16 7.06
CA VAL A 292 7.12 -5.87 8.35
C VAL A 292 8.46 -5.92 9.06
N ASP A 293 9.57 -6.01 8.34
CA ASP A 293 10.92 -5.97 8.93
C ASP A 293 11.20 -4.63 9.60
N VAL A 294 10.71 -3.53 9.01
CA VAL A 294 10.73 -2.21 9.65
C VAL A 294 9.98 -2.23 10.98
N LEU A 295 8.82 -2.88 11.07
CA LEU A 295 8.08 -3.01 12.33
C LEU A 295 8.86 -3.86 13.35
N GLY A 296 9.46 -4.97 12.94
CA GLY A 296 10.32 -5.80 13.80
C GLY A 296 11.48 -4.99 14.39
N ASN A 297 12.24 -4.30 13.55
CA ASN A 297 13.33 -3.41 13.96
C ASN A 297 12.86 -2.25 14.85
N MET A 298 11.68 -1.70 14.59
CA MET A 298 11.11 -0.66 15.45
C MET A 298 10.77 -1.19 16.84
N LEU A 299 10.15 -2.38 16.93
CA LEU A 299 9.78 -3.00 18.20
C LEU A 299 11.01 -3.39 19.03
N ASP A 300 12.06 -3.88 18.36
CA ASP A 300 13.36 -4.22 18.95
C ASP A 300 14.04 -3.01 19.58
N ARG A 301 14.09 -1.87 18.87
CA ARG A 301 14.60 -0.61 19.46
C ARG A 301 13.79 -0.14 20.66
N LEU A 302 12.49 -0.44 20.72
CA LEU A 302 11.67 -0.12 21.89
C LEU A 302 11.98 -1.07 23.06
N SER A 303 12.25 -2.36 22.80
CA SER A 303 12.57 -3.32 23.85
C SER A 303 13.95 -3.08 24.46
N GLU A 304 14.95 -2.70 23.65
CA GLU A 304 16.31 -2.33 24.10
C GLU A 304 16.32 -1.19 25.14
N GLN A 305 15.33 -0.30 25.09
CA GLN A 305 15.19 0.83 26.01
C GLN A 305 14.67 0.42 27.40
N ASN A 306 14.23 -0.83 27.58
CA ASN A 306 13.63 -1.31 28.82
C ASN A 306 14.35 -2.56 29.35
N ARG A 307 14.82 -2.49 30.60
CA ARG A 307 15.56 -3.57 31.27
C ARG A 307 14.82 -4.91 31.31
N TRP A 308 13.48 -4.89 31.31
CA TRP A 308 12.65 -6.10 31.35
C TRP A 308 12.49 -6.78 29.99
N TYR A 309 12.72 -6.06 28.88
CA TYR A 309 12.43 -6.54 27.53
C TYR A 309 13.67 -6.58 26.63
N ARG A 310 14.80 -6.00 27.05
CA ARG A 310 16.04 -5.92 26.26
C ARG A 310 16.67 -7.25 25.84
N ASP A 311 16.30 -8.36 26.50
CA ASP A 311 16.79 -9.70 26.16
C ASP A 311 15.88 -10.41 25.12
N PHE A 312 14.77 -9.78 24.72
CA PHE A 312 13.99 -10.25 23.59
C PHE A 312 14.78 -10.06 22.30
N THR A 313 14.94 -11.14 21.53
CA THR A 313 15.71 -11.10 20.29
C THR A 313 14.90 -10.47 19.16
N LEU A 314 15.59 -9.79 18.23
CA LEU A 314 14.99 -9.24 17.01
C LEU A 314 14.16 -10.28 16.23
N GLU A 315 14.64 -11.51 16.12
CA GLU A 315 13.92 -12.60 15.43
C GLU A 315 12.60 -12.93 16.14
N ALA A 316 12.61 -13.05 17.47
CA ALA A 316 11.41 -13.38 18.22
C ALA A 316 10.38 -12.24 18.18
N LEU A 317 10.83 -10.98 18.24
CA LEU A 317 9.98 -9.79 18.09
C LEU A 317 9.39 -9.66 16.69
N SER A 318 10.23 -9.81 15.66
CA SER A 318 9.81 -9.76 14.25
C SER A 318 8.80 -10.87 13.94
N ARG A 319 9.03 -12.08 14.48
CA ARG A 319 8.08 -13.18 14.37
C ARG A 319 6.77 -12.87 15.10
N ALA A 320 6.81 -12.37 16.34
CA ALA A 320 5.60 -12.01 17.07
C ALA A 320 4.76 -10.94 16.32
N VAL A 321 5.40 -9.96 15.67
CA VAL A 321 4.74 -8.98 14.80
C VAL A 321 4.05 -9.67 13.62
N ARG A 322 4.79 -10.48 12.84
CA ARG A 322 4.25 -11.23 11.69
C ARG A 322 3.06 -12.10 12.09
N GLU A 323 3.22 -12.89 13.15
CA GLU A 323 2.19 -13.81 13.64
C GLU A 323 0.93 -13.08 14.11
N THR A 324 1.09 -11.92 14.78
CA THR A 324 -0.03 -11.08 15.22
C THR A 324 -0.77 -10.45 14.04
N ILE A 325 -0.05 -9.94 13.02
CA ILE A 325 -0.67 -9.40 11.81
C ILE A 325 -1.41 -10.48 11.03
N ALA A 326 -0.85 -11.68 10.91
CA ALA A 326 -1.52 -12.81 10.25
C ALA A 326 -2.84 -13.20 10.95
N CYS A 327 -2.93 -12.96 12.25
CA CYS A 327 -4.13 -13.21 13.07
C CYS A 327 -5.08 -12.01 13.16
N PHE A 328 -4.77 -10.87 12.56
CA PHE A 328 -5.64 -9.69 12.63
C PHE A 328 -6.97 -9.93 11.89
N PRO A 329 -8.13 -9.75 12.56
CA PRO A 329 -9.43 -10.13 12.00
C PRO A 329 -10.06 -9.06 11.10
N VAL A 330 -9.56 -7.82 11.14
CA VAL A 330 -10.04 -6.67 10.36
C VAL A 330 -8.88 -6.06 9.59
N TYR A 331 -9.17 -5.10 8.70
CA TYR A 331 -8.15 -4.38 7.93
C TYR A 331 -7.20 -3.61 8.85
N ARG A 332 -7.70 -2.90 9.85
CA ARG A 332 -6.88 -2.20 10.85
C ARG A 332 -7.68 -1.74 12.06
N THR A 333 -6.98 -1.37 13.13
CA THR A 333 -7.51 -0.58 14.25
C THR A 333 -7.26 0.92 14.04
N TYR A 334 -7.83 1.75 14.93
CA TYR A 334 -7.80 3.22 14.83
C TYR A 334 -7.44 3.92 16.16
N LEU A 335 -6.41 3.43 16.83
CA LEU A 335 -5.81 4.12 17.97
C LEU A 335 -5.14 5.41 17.51
N ALA A 336 -5.22 6.44 18.34
CA ALA A 336 -4.64 7.76 18.11
C ALA A 336 -3.94 8.30 19.37
N PRO A 337 -2.90 9.15 19.21
CA PRO A 337 -2.20 9.75 20.34
C PRO A 337 -3.15 10.57 21.23
N GLY A 338 -3.03 10.43 22.56
CA GLY A 338 -3.80 11.21 23.53
C GLY A 338 -5.30 10.89 23.58
N GLN A 339 -5.76 9.86 22.87
CA GLN A 339 -7.13 9.36 22.93
C GLN A 339 -7.18 8.03 23.71
N PRO A 340 -8.26 7.77 24.46
CA PRO A 340 -8.44 6.47 25.09
C PRO A 340 -8.61 5.37 24.03
N VAL A 341 -8.05 4.19 24.30
CA VAL A 341 -8.24 3.03 23.42
C VAL A 341 -9.68 2.53 23.54
N SER A 342 -10.40 2.54 22.41
CA SER A 342 -11.78 2.05 22.34
C SER A 342 -11.86 0.58 22.73
N ASP A 343 -13.00 0.15 23.29
CA ASP A 343 -13.19 -1.27 23.64
C ASP A 343 -13.18 -2.17 22.40
N GLU A 344 -13.64 -1.66 21.25
CA GLU A 344 -13.60 -2.36 19.98
C GLU A 344 -12.16 -2.63 19.53
N ASP A 345 -11.30 -1.60 19.47
CA ASP A 345 -9.89 -1.77 19.09
C ASP A 345 -9.14 -2.65 20.09
N ARG A 346 -9.45 -2.53 21.39
CA ARG A 346 -8.87 -3.38 22.43
C ARG A 346 -9.19 -4.85 22.19
N GLN A 347 -10.45 -5.19 21.94
CA GLN A 347 -10.88 -6.56 21.68
C GLN A 347 -10.26 -7.13 20.40
N ILE A 348 -10.10 -6.31 19.36
CA ILE A 348 -9.44 -6.71 18.10
C ILE A 348 -7.98 -7.09 18.38
N VAL A 349 -7.23 -6.23 19.06
CA VAL A 349 -5.81 -6.45 19.39
C VAL A 349 -5.66 -7.68 20.28
N GLU A 350 -6.45 -7.79 21.36
CA GLU A 350 -6.36 -8.92 22.30
C GLU A 350 -6.73 -10.24 21.62
N ARG A 351 -7.73 -10.26 20.72
CA ARG A 351 -8.09 -11.44 19.92
C ARG A 351 -6.95 -11.87 19.00
N ALA A 352 -6.33 -10.92 18.29
CA ALA A 352 -5.21 -11.20 17.39
C ALA A 352 -4.00 -11.76 18.15
N ILE A 353 -3.65 -11.15 19.30
CA ILE A 353 -2.55 -11.60 20.16
C ILE A 353 -2.81 -13.02 20.70
N ASN A 354 -4.01 -13.28 21.22
CA ASN A 354 -4.35 -14.59 21.76
C ASN A 354 -4.35 -15.68 20.68
N ALA A 355 -4.80 -15.35 19.46
CA ALA A 355 -4.74 -16.27 18.33
C ALA A 355 -3.29 -16.55 17.90
N ALA A 356 -2.43 -15.52 17.88
CA ALA A 356 -1.02 -15.64 17.55
C ALA A 356 -0.27 -16.53 18.56
N LYS A 357 -0.50 -16.34 19.86
CA LYS A 357 0.03 -17.21 20.94
C LYS A 357 -0.36 -18.67 20.72
N ARG A 358 -1.66 -18.95 20.53
CA ARG A 358 -2.17 -20.32 20.34
C ARG A 358 -1.56 -21.02 19.13
N ARG A 359 -1.28 -20.28 18.06
CA ARG A 359 -0.63 -20.81 16.85
C ARG A 359 0.88 -21.03 17.01
N ASN A 360 1.52 -20.37 17.98
CA ASN A 360 2.97 -20.36 18.15
C ASN A 360 3.40 -20.71 19.58
N PRO A 361 3.13 -21.94 20.08
CA PRO A 361 3.47 -22.34 21.44
C PRO A 361 4.97 -22.40 21.72
N GLY A 362 5.83 -22.38 20.69
CA GLY A 362 7.29 -22.35 20.83
C GLY A 362 7.89 -20.96 21.02
N ILE A 363 7.09 -19.89 21.01
CA ILE A 363 7.55 -18.52 21.30
C ILE A 363 7.08 -18.17 22.71
N ASP A 364 7.96 -17.55 23.51
CA ASP A 364 7.62 -17.10 24.85
C ASP A 364 6.42 -16.13 24.85
N GLU A 365 5.42 -16.41 25.69
CA GLU A 365 4.20 -15.61 25.78
C GLU A 365 4.46 -14.15 26.19
N SER A 366 5.54 -13.88 26.93
CA SER A 366 5.92 -12.54 27.37
C SER A 366 6.20 -11.59 26.20
N ILE A 367 6.69 -12.11 25.07
CA ILE A 367 6.95 -11.33 23.85
C ILE A 367 5.62 -10.85 23.24
N PHE A 368 4.62 -11.73 23.18
CA PHE A 368 3.27 -11.36 22.74
C PHE A 368 2.57 -10.44 23.74
N ASN A 369 2.78 -10.62 25.05
CA ASN A 369 2.25 -9.71 26.07
C ASN A 369 2.85 -8.30 25.93
N TYR A 370 4.16 -8.22 25.69
CA TYR A 370 4.84 -6.96 25.42
C TYR A 370 4.28 -6.28 24.17
N LEU A 371 4.16 -7.00 23.05
CA LEU A 371 3.55 -6.47 21.83
C LEU A 371 2.11 -5.99 22.07
N ARG A 372 1.29 -6.76 22.80
CA ARG A 372 -0.07 -6.35 23.19
C ARG A 372 -0.05 -5.03 23.94
N ASP A 373 0.81 -4.88 24.93
CA ASP A 373 0.83 -3.69 25.78
C ASP A 373 1.33 -2.46 24.99
N VAL A 374 2.30 -2.63 24.08
CA VAL A 374 2.69 -1.60 23.12
C VAL A 374 1.51 -1.21 22.20
N LEU A 375 0.84 -2.19 21.58
CA LEU A 375 -0.29 -1.97 20.68
C LEU A 375 -1.49 -1.33 21.36
N LEU A 376 -1.65 -1.50 22.67
CA LEU A 376 -2.72 -0.87 23.46
C LEU A 376 -2.27 0.42 24.15
N LEU A 377 -1.10 0.97 23.77
CA LEU A 377 -0.52 2.18 24.36
C LEU A 377 -0.43 2.11 25.91
N ARG A 378 -0.26 0.90 26.45
CA ARG A 378 -0.02 0.65 27.88
C ARG A 378 1.46 0.90 28.16
N PHE A 379 1.83 2.17 28.26
CA PHE A 379 3.22 2.58 28.42
C PHE A 379 3.79 2.17 29.79
N PRO A 380 5.07 1.78 29.86
CA PRO A 380 5.81 1.80 31.12
C PRO A 380 5.71 3.18 31.79
N PRO A 381 5.57 3.24 33.13
CA PRO A 381 5.27 4.49 33.85
C PRO A 381 6.36 5.56 33.65
N ASN A 382 7.61 5.15 33.46
CA ASN A 382 8.78 6.03 33.47
C ASN A 382 9.23 6.51 32.08
N LEU A 383 8.44 6.29 31.02
CA LEU A 383 8.84 6.78 29.69
C LEU A 383 8.86 8.31 29.64
N ASN A 384 9.83 8.88 28.94
CA ASN A 384 9.83 10.30 28.60
C ASN A 384 8.93 10.59 27.37
N ALA A 385 8.78 11.86 27.00
CA ALA A 385 7.91 12.26 25.89
C ALA A 385 8.38 11.70 24.53
N ALA A 386 9.68 11.62 24.28
CA ALA A 386 10.22 11.09 23.03
C ALA A 386 10.01 9.57 22.93
N GLU A 387 10.18 8.85 24.02
CA GLU A 387 9.93 7.40 24.09
C GLU A 387 8.43 7.08 23.89
N ARG A 388 7.52 7.84 24.51
CA ARG A 388 6.08 7.70 24.27
C ARG A 388 5.70 7.99 22.81
N ALA A 389 6.34 8.98 22.20
CA ALA A 389 6.15 9.29 20.79
C ALA A 389 6.65 8.14 19.89
N ALA A 390 7.78 7.49 20.23
CA ALA A 390 8.30 6.34 19.49
C ALA A 390 7.36 5.11 19.58
N HIS A 391 6.82 4.81 20.76
CA HIS A 391 5.81 3.75 20.94
C HIS A 391 4.55 4.04 20.13
N THR A 392 4.04 5.27 20.22
CA THR A 392 2.88 5.69 19.43
C THR A 392 3.16 5.60 17.94
N HIS A 393 4.38 5.97 17.51
CA HIS A 393 4.79 5.85 16.12
C HIS A 393 4.74 4.40 15.62
N PHE A 394 5.23 3.45 16.43
CA PHE A 394 5.11 2.03 16.15
C PHE A 394 3.66 1.58 15.97
N VAL A 395 2.76 1.93 16.91
CA VAL A 395 1.34 1.56 16.80
C VAL A 395 0.72 2.10 15.52
N LEU A 396 0.94 3.38 15.21
CA LEU A 396 0.37 3.99 14.02
C LEU A 396 0.93 3.37 12.72
N LYS A 397 2.21 2.96 12.72
CA LYS A 397 2.82 2.22 11.60
C LYS A 397 2.28 0.81 11.46
N PHE A 398 2.09 0.10 12.57
CA PHE A 398 1.47 -1.23 12.59
C PHE A 398 0.07 -1.16 11.96
N GLN A 399 -0.74 -0.16 12.32
CA GLN A 399 -2.08 0.04 11.75
C GLN A 399 -2.07 0.35 10.24
N GLN A 400 -0.98 0.94 9.71
CA GLN A 400 -0.83 1.16 8.26
C GLN A 400 -0.46 -0.12 7.50
N ALA A 401 0.10 -1.14 8.18
CA ALA A 401 0.58 -2.37 7.55
C ALA A 401 -0.49 -3.47 7.49
N THR A 402 -1.38 -3.56 8.49
CA THR A 402 -2.37 -4.65 8.56
C THR A 402 -3.35 -4.66 7.38
N GLY A 403 -3.75 -3.48 6.89
CA GLY A 403 -4.71 -3.34 5.80
C GLY A 403 -4.21 -3.92 4.48
N PRO A 404 -3.04 -3.48 3.97
CA PRO A 404 -2.38 -4.09 2.82
C PRO A 404 -2.23 -5.61 2.90
N ILE A 405 -1.86 -6.13 4.07
CA ILE A 405 -1.65 -7.57 4.27
C ILE A 405 -2.97 -8.33 4.25
N MET A 406 -4.04 -7.74 4.78
CA MET A 406 -5.40 -8.26 4.61
C MET A 406 -5.81 -8.28 3.14
N ALA A 407 -5.70 -7.15 2.43
CA ALA A 407 -6.12 -7.04 1.03
C ALA A 407 -5.38 -8.04 0.14
N LYS A 408 -4.05 -8.06 0.21
CA LYS A 408 -3.22 -8.97 -0.62
C LYS A 408 -3.36 -10.43 -0.21
N GLY A 409 -3.49 -10.71 1.08
CA GLY A 409 -3.64 -12.05 1.61
C GLY A 409 -5.03 -12.65 1.32
N LEU A 410 -6.09 -11.88 1.50
CA LEU A 410 -7.47 -12.32 1.32
C LEU A 410 -7.94 -12.13 -0.12
N GLU A 411 -8.01 -10.88 -0.57
CA GLU A 411 -8.69 -10.51 -1.81
C GLU A 411 -7.92 -10.91 -3.07
N ASP A 412 -6.60 -10.75 -3.05
CA ASP A 412 -5.75 -11.00 -4.21
C ASP A 412 -5.11 -12.39 -4.18
N THR A 413 -5.35 -13.18 -3.13
CA THR A 413 -4.80 -14.54 -3.00
C THR A 413 -5.87 -15.56 -2.62
N VAL A 414 -6.46 -15.48 -1.42
CA VAL A 414 -7.42 -16.51 -0.95
C VAL A 414 -8.67 -16.60 -1.83
N PHE A 415 -9.17 -15.48 -2.35
CA PHE A 415 -10.32 -15.47 -3.26
C PHE A 415 -10.11 -16.23 -4.57
N TYR A 416 -8.87 -16.54 -4.93
CA TYR A 416 -8.54 -17.34 -6.11
C TYR A 416 -8.17 -18.79 -5.77
N ILE A 417 -8.12 -19.13 -4.47
CA ILE A 417 -7.82 -20.48 -3.97
C ILE A 417 -9.06 -21.13 -3.38
N TYR A 418 -9.84 -20.41 -2.57
CA TYR A 418 -11.04 -20.94 -1.92
C TYR A 418 -12.24 -20.81 -2.85
N ASN A 419 -12.29 -21.65 -3.88
CA ASN A 419 -13.25 -21.52 -4.98
C ASN A 419 -14.59 -22.22 -4.71
N ARG A 420 -14.98 -22.44 -3.44
CA ARG A 420 -16.20 -23.15 -3.04
C ARG A 420 -17.46 -22.64 -3.75
N LEU A 421 -17.67 -21.33 -3.69
CA LEU A 421 -18.70 -20.59 -4.41
C LEU A 421 -18.18 -19.16 -4.64
N THR A 422 -17.73 -18.87 -5.86
CA THR A 422 -16.89 -17.68 -6.15
C THR A 422 -17.66 -16.36 -6.11
N VAL A 423 -18.99 -16.41 -6.02
CA VAL A 423 -19.82 -15.23 -5.78
C VAL A 423 -19.51 -14.57 -4.43
N LEU A 424 -19.04 -15.35 -3.46
CA LEU A 424 -18.66 -14.87 -2.12
C LEU A 424 -17.22 -14.32 -2.07
N ASN A 425 -16.45 -14.50 -3.15
CA ASN A 425 -15.06 -14.10 -3.26
C ASN A 425 -14.98 -12.70 -3.90
N GLU A 426 -15.52 -11.71 -3.19
CA GLU A 426 -15.67 -10.33 -3.65
C GLU A 426 -15.03 -9.35 -2.66
N VAL A 427 -14.65 -8.14 -3.10
CA VAL A 427 -14.05 -7.12 -2.22
C VAL A 427 -14.93 -6.89 -0.97
N GLY A 428 -14.36 -7.10 0.22
CA GLY A 428 -15.08 -7.10 1.51
C GLY A 428 -15.88 -8.36 1.85
N GLY A 429 -15.87 -9.34 0.97
CA GLY A 429 -16.54 -10.63 1.14
C GLY A 429 -15.85 -11.54 2.14
N GLU A 430 -16.66 -12.40 2.76
CA GLU A 430 -16.21 -13.40 3.73
C GLU A 430 -16.63 -14.80 3.26
N PRO A 431 -15.81 -15.49 2.42
CA PRO A 431 -16.19 -16.78 1.82
C PRO A 431 -16.51 -17.90 2.82
N GLN A 432 -16.12 -17.74 4.08
CA GLN A 432 -16.47 -18.62 5.20
C GLN A 432 -17.94 -18.48 5.64
N GLN A 433 -18.58 -17.32 5.40
CA GLN A 433 -20.00 -17.09 5.60
C GLN A 433 -20.74 -17.41 4.30
N PHE A 434 -21.48 -18.53 4.25
CA PHE A 434 -22.03 -19.03 2.98
C PHE A 434 -23.23 -18.21 2.47
N GLY A 435 -24.13 -17.77 3.35
CA GLY A 435 -25.28 -16.93 3.01
C GLY A 435 -25.87 -16.30 4.26
N SER A 436 -26.93 -15.50 4.10
CA SER A 436 -27.62 -14.79 5.18
C SER A 436 -29.13 -14.88 5.02
N ASN A 437 -29.87 -14.70 6.12
CA ASN A 437 -31.34 -14.71 6.10
C ASN A 437 -31.92 -13.29 5.92
N VAL A 438 -33.22 -13.25 5.61
CA VAL A 438 -33.97 -12.01 5.36
C VAL A 438 -33.99 -11.10 6.59
N ASP A 439 -34.11 -11.66 7.80
CA ASP A 439 -34.16 -10.89 9.05
C ASP A 439 -32.84 -10.14 9.30
N THR A 440 -31.70 -10.82 9.18
CA THR A 440 -30.37 -10.20 9.29
C THR A 440 -30.17 -9.12 8.22
N PHE A 441 -30.67 -9.31 7.00
CA PHE A 441 -30.62 -8.28 5.97
C PHE A 441 -31.46 -7.05 6.34
N HIS A 442 -32.68 -7.23 6.86
CA HIS A 442 -33.52 -6.13 7.32
C HIS A 442 -32.93 -5.41 8.54
N GLU A 443 -32.35 -6.13 9.51
CA GLU A 443 -31.63 -5.54 10.64
C GLU A 443 -30.48 -4.64 10.17
N ARG A 444 -29.68 -5.11 9.21
CA ARG A 444 -28.59 -4.32 8.60
C ARG A 444 -29.12 -3.08 7.86
N ASN A 445 -30.27 -3.17 7.21
CA ASN A 445 -30.92 -2.01 6.58
C ASN A 445 -31.42 -0.99 7.59
N VAL A 446 -31.99 -1.43 8.71
CA VAL A 446 -32.42 -0.55 9.81
C VAL A 446 -31.21 0.14 10.43
N ASP A 447 -30.13 -0.59 10.70
CA ASP A 447 -28.89 -0.02 11.25
C ASP A 447 -28.30 1.04 10.33
N ARG A 448 -28.22 0.76 9.02
CA ARG A 448 -27.74 1.72 8.02
C ARG A 448 -28.64 2.95 7.95
N CYS A 449 -29.96 2.78 7.92
CA CYS A 449 -30.89 3.91 7.91
C CYS A 449 -30.72 4.80 9.16
N ARG A 450 -30.41 4.19 10.31
CA ARG A 450 -30.23 4.91 11.58
C ARG A 450 -28.88 5.63 11.66
N ASN A 451 -27.80 4.95 11.30
CA ASN A 451 -26.43 5.41 11.55
C ASN A 451 -25.79 6.07 10.33
N TRP A 452 -26.09 5.57 9.13
CA TRP A 452 -25.44 5.95 7.87
C TRP A 452 -26.44 6.09 6.70
N PRO A 453 -27.50 6.92 6.84
CA PRO A 453 -28.60 7.00 5.86
C PRO A 453 -28.17 7.50 4.48
N ALA A 454 -26.99 8.11 4.39
CA ALA A 454 -26.43 8.65 3.16
C ALA A 454 -25.21 7.85 2.66
N SER A 455 -25.01 6.63 3.15
CA SER A 455 -24.01 5.71 2.59
C SER A 455 -24.42 5.24 1.21
N LEU A 456 -23.45 4.97 0.32
CA LEU A 456 -23.78 4.35 -0.96
C LEU A 456 -24.19 2.90 -0.76
N LEU A 457 -25.12 2.47 -1.61
CA LEU A 457 -25.49 1.08 -1.81
C LEU A 457 -24.93 0.68 -3.17
N ALA A 458 -23.76 0.06 -3.19
CA ALA A 458 -23.12 -0.37 -4.42
C ALA A 458 -23.38 -1.86 -4.67
N THR A 459 -23.47 -2.22 -5.94
CA THR A 459 -23.52 -3.61 -6.40
C THR A 459 -22.35 -3.91 -7.33
N SER A 460 -21.86 -2.96 -8.12
CA SER A 460 -20.61 -3.10 -8.88
C SER A 460 -19.74 -1.87 -8.75
N THR A 461 -18.42 -2.05 -8.79
CA THR A 461 -17.45 -0.94 -8.80
C THR A 461 -16.35 -1.21 -9.82
N HIS A 462 -15.39 -0.29 -9.95
CA HIS A 462 -14.21 -0.52 -10.77
C HIS A 462 -13.21 -1.52 -10.17
N ASP A 463 -13.34 -1.87 -8.88
CA ASP A 463 -12.46 -2.83 -8.19
C ASP A 463 -13.15 -4.15 -7.82
N THR A 464 -14.47 -4.27 -8.01
CA THR A 464 -15.14 -5.56 -7.79
C THR A 464 -14.52 -6.63 -8.69
N LYS A 465 -14.21 -7.80 -8.11
CA LYS A 465 -13.61 -8.95 -8.80
C LYS A 465 -14.51 -9.45 -9.93
N ARG A 466 -15.84 -9.30 -9.80
CA ARG A 466 -16.86 -9.58 -10.83
C ARG A 466 -17.93 -8.48 -10.84
N SER A 467 -18.65 -8.28 -11.95
CA SER A 467 -19.83 -7.41 -11.94
C SER A 467 -21.03 -8.09 -11.26
N GLU A 468 -22.05 -7.31 -10.91
CA GLU A 468 -23.27 -7.79 -10.25
C GLU A 468 -24.02 -8.87 -11.03
N ASP A 469 -24.15 -8.74 -12.35
CA ASP A 469 -24.84 -9.74 -13.17
C ASP A 469 -24.07 -11.07 -13.26
N VAL A 470 -22.73 -10.99 -13.33
CA VAL A 470 -21.87 -12.17 -13.29
C VAL A 470 -22.05 -12.88 -11.96
N ARG A 471 -22.08 -12.13 -10.85
CA ARG A 471 -22.36 -12.69 -9.53
C ARG A 471 -23.76 -13.28 -9.44
N ALA A 472 -24.79 -12.57 -9.91
CA ALA A 472 -26.19 -13.03 -9.89
C ALA A 472 -26.37 -14.37 -10.62
N ARG A 473 -25.68 -14.60 -11.75
CA ARG A 473 -25.71 -15.91 -12.42
C ARG A 473 -24.99 -17.01 -11.63
N ILE A 474 -23.89 -16.69 -10.96
CA ILE A 474 -23.17 -17.67 -10.12
C ILE A 474 -23.99 -18.03 -8.88
N VAL A 475 -24.80 -17.11 -8.33
CA VAL A 475 -25.74 -17.39 -7.23
C VAL A 475 -26.62 -18.60 -7.54
N ALA A 476 -27.10 -18.74 -8.79
CA ALA A 476 -27.98 -19.84 -9.18
C ALA A 476 -27.39 -21.24 -8.89
N ILE A 477 -26.06 -21.38 -8.80
CA ILE A 477 -25.41 -22.63 -8.38
C ILE A 477 -25.92 -23.09 -7.01
N SER A 478 -26.19 -22.15 -6.09
CA SER A 478 -26.73 -22.43 -4.76
C SER A 478 -28.15 -22.98 -4.79
N GLU A 479 -28.97 -22.59 -5.78
CA GLU A 479 -30.36 -23.06 -5.91
C GLU A 479 -30.45 -24.43 -6.62
N ILE A 480 -29.47 -24.77 -7.46
CA ILE A 480 -29.44 -26.03 -8.22
C ILE A 480 -28.16 -26.87 -7.96
N PRO A 481 -27.80 -27.17 -6.70
CA PRO A 481 -26.53 -27.80 -6.34
C PRO A 481 -26.39 -29.22 -6.90
N VAL A 482 -27.51 -29.92 -7.10
CA VAL A 482 -27.53 -31.27 -7.71
C VAL A 482 -27.15 -31.22 -9.18
N LEU A 483 -27.65 -30.22 -9.94
CA LEU A 483 -27.31 -30.05 -11.34
C LEU A 483 -25.84 -29.67 -11.50
N TRP A 484 -25.37 -28.69 -10.71
CA TRP A 484 -23.96 -28.30 -10.68
C TRP A 484 -23.03 -29.50 -10.46
N ARG A 485 -23.28 -30.29 -9.42
CA ARG A 485 -22.50 -31.51 -9.12
C ARG A 485 -22.49 -32.52 -10.27
N ARG A 486 -23.59 -32.68 -11.00
CA ARG A 486 -23.71 -33.62 -12.13
C ARG A 486 -23.01 -33.12 -13.39
N SER A 487 -22.94 -31.80 -13.58
CA SER A 487 -22.30 -31.18 -14.75
C SER A 487 -20.78 -31.23 -14.70
N LEU A 488 -20.18 -31.07 -13.52
CA LEU A 488 -18.72 -31.00 -13.34
C LEU A 488 -17.93 -32.18 -13.96
N PRO A 489 -18.27 -33.47 -13.73
CA PRO A 489 -17.55 -34.57 -14.36
C PRO A 489 -17.71 -34.62 -15.87
N ARG A 490 -18.88 -34.19 -16.40
CA ARG A 490 -19.15 -34.15 -17.84
C ARG A 490 -18.28 -33.12 -18.53
N TRP A 491 -18.18 -31.92 -17.95
CA TRP A 491 -17.31 -30.88 -18.48
C TRP A 491 -15.83 -31.26 -18.34
N ARG A 492 -15.41 -31.83 -17.21
CA ARG A 492 -14.04 -32.32 -17.03
C ARG A 492 -13.65 -33.37 -18.08
N MET A 493 -14.56 -34.28 -18.39
CA MET A 493 -14.35 -35.28 -19.45
C MET A 493 -14.26 -34.63 -20.83
N ALA A 494 -15.17 -33.71 -21.17
CA ALA A 494 -15.19 -33.02 -22.45
C ALA A 494 -13.92 -32.16 -22.66
N ASN A 495 -13.40 -31.57 -21.59
CA ASN A 495 -12.24 -30.68 -21.63
C ASN A 495 -10.90 -31.38 -21.40
N ARG A 496 -10.89 -32.69 -21.11
CA ARG A 496 -9.67 -33.47 -20.82
C ARG A 496 -8.59 -33.29 -21.89
N ARG A 497 -8.98 -33.25 -23.17
CA ARG A 497 -8.05 -33.10 -24.31
C ARG A 497 -7.32 -31.76 -24.36
N TRP A 498 -7.83 -30.74 -23.66
CA TRP A 498 -7.25 -29.40 -23.64
C TRP A 498 -6.27 -29.20 -22.48
N LYS A 499 -6.27 -30.11 -21.50
CA LYS A 499 -5.32 -30.07 -20.39
C LYS A 499 -3.91 -30.39 -20.85
N ARG A 500 -2.91 -29.74 -20.23
CA ARG A 500 -1.49 -29.93 -20.52
C ARG A 500 -0.72 -30.15 -19.23
N THR A 501 0.45 -30.77 -19.32
CA THR A 501 1.40 -30.81 -18.23
C THR A 501 2.35 -29.62 -18.34
N ILE A 502 2.41 -28.78 -17.30
CA ILE A 502 3.34 -27.66 -17.20
C ILE A 502 4.07 -27.81 -15.86
N ASN A 503 5.42 -27.89 -15.90
CA ASN A 503 6.25 -28.09 -14.70
C ASN A 503 5.77 -29.27 -13.84
N ASP A 504 5.53 -30.42 -14.48
CA ASP A 504 5.05 -31.67 -13.84
C ASP A 504 3.66 -31.60 -13.17
N LEU A 505 2.90 -30.52 -13.41
CA LEU A 505 1.53 -30.34 -12.93
C LEU A 505 0.53 -30.32 -14.08
N GLU A 506 -0.63 -30.94 -13.88
CA GLU A 506 -1.77 -30.82 -14.80
C GLU A 506 -2.33 -29.39 -14.75
N ALA A 507 -2.41 -28.72 -15.90
CA ALA A 507 -2.90 -27.36 -16.04
C ALA A 507 -4.10 -27.31 -17.03
N PRO A 508 -5.23 -26.70 -16.64
CA PRO A 508 -5.53 -26.24 -15.28
C PRO A 508 -5.67 -27.42 -14.29
N ASP A 509 -5.28 -27.18 -13.04
CA ASP A 509 -5.53 -28.13 -11.95
C ASP A 509 -7.02 -28.24 -11.63
N ALA A 510 -7.40 -29.13 -10.70
CA ALA A 510 -8.82 -29.34 -10.37
C ALA A 510 -9.47 -28.11 -9.70
N ASN A 511 -8.73 -27.30 -8.96
CA ASN A 511 -9.27 -26.12 -8.30
C ASN A 511 -9.42 -24.95 -9.30
N GLU A 512 -8.44 -24.77 -10.18
CA GLU A 512 -8.48 -23.83 -11.30
C GLU A 512 -9.61 -24.16 -12.27
N GLU A 513 -9.81 -25.45 -12.57
CA GLU A 513 -10.93 -25.93 -13.39
C GLU A 513 -12.29 -25.64 -12.75
N TYR A 514 -12.42 -25.83 -11.43
CA TYR A 514 -13.65 -25.51 -10.69
C TYR A 514 -13.96 -24.01 -10.68
N LEU A 515 -12.92 -23.16 -10.56
CA LEU A 515 -13.04 -21.71 -10.71
C LEU A 515 -13.48 -21.36 -12.13
N PHE A 516 -12.80 -21.90 -13.15
CA PHE A 516 -13.09 -21.66 -14.56
C PHE A 516 -14.57 -21.91 -14.91
N TYR A 517 -15.14 -23.05 -14.47
CA TYR A 517 -16.54 -23.36 -14.76
C TYR A 517 -17.53 -22.38 -14.13
N GLN A 518 -17.25 -21.88 -12.92
CA GLN A 518 -18.10 -20.85 -12.29
C GLN A 518 -18.01 -19.52 -13.03
N ILE A 519 -16.80 -19.12 -13.44
CA ILE A 519 -16.60 -17.87 -14.18
C ILE A 519 -17.28 -17.95 -15.55
N LEU A 520 -17.11 -19.06 -16.28
CA LEU A 520 -17.75 -19.26 -17.58
C LEU A 520 -19.27 -19.20 -17.48
N LEU A 521 -19.86 -19.83 -16.45
CA LEU A 521 -21.30 -19.73 -16.19
C LEU A 521 -21.73 -18.27 -15.93
N GLY A 522 -20.95 -17.55 -15.13
CA GLY A 522 -21.25 -16.16 -14.76
C GLY A 522 -21.18 -15.20 -15.95
N THR A 523 -20.21 -15.38 -16.86
CA THR A 523 -19.94 -14.41 -17.93
C THR A 523 -20.67 -14.71 -19.24
N TRP A 524 -21.18 -15.92 -19.47
CA TRP A 524 -21.75 -16.34 -20.77
C TRP A 524 -23.03 -15.59 -21.21
N PRO A 525 -23.21 -15.23 -22.49
CA PRO A 525 -22.26 -15.35 -23.60
C PRO A 525 -21.17 -14.26 -23.50
N VAL A 526 -19.93 -14.63 -23.83
CA VAL A 526 -18.77 -13.71 -23.86
C VAL A 526 -18.31 -13.49 -25.28
#